data_AF-A0A6I1EWX4-F1
#
_entry.id   AF-A0A6I1EWX4-F1
#
_cell.length_a   1.000
_cell.length_b   1.000
_cell.length_c   1.000
_cell.angle_alpha   90.00
_cell.angle_beta   90.00
_cell.angle_gamma   90.00
#
_symmetry.space_group_name_H-M   'P 1'
#
loop_
_entity.id
_entity.type
_entity.pdbx_description
1 polymer ?
#
loop_
_entity_poly.entity_id
_entity_poly.type
_entity_poly.pdbx_seq_one_letter_code
_entity_poly.pdbx_strand_id
1 'polypeptide(L)'
;MGVILSKGQKVDLTKTHSGLNHVTIGLGWETNQHGANYDMDASAFLLGASQKVQSDQDFIFYNNTNGANGSVIYIGDNRAGQGALDNKQMKVDLSRVPLTIERIAFTITIHDAFKKGQNFGQIRNAYVRVVNERNQVELIRFDLGRDYTIETAIVAAELYRHNGEWKFNAIGSGFQGGLEALCRNFGVTVEKNPTPQYRPSSALSSMHTSHHYDNHQEYANSPSTRSQTNTSSYNSMRRPNDSNQYGQASYTTDEICCPRCRSTNIRTGEKGFGLGKAAIGGLILGPVGLLGGFIGKGQLKISCNGCGYNWSPSKADYSEWGRQQKQRAKDLFIRYKNPDVLDAVVAACALVSMADGRLDSSEERKMIDFLHQSEELRVFDTNKVLEQYHQFVRKIEYDQIIGKSDCFRALGKVRSKPEIARLVARYCISIGYADGHFDQREKMVVSEICQELGLNPNEFIS
;
A
#
# COMPACT_ATOMS: atom_id res chain seq x y z
N MET A 1 -14.82 34.14 0.67
CA MET A 1 -13.55 33.72 0.07
C MET A 1 -12.50 33.77 1.16
N GLY A 2 -11.68 32.74 1.32
CA GLY A 2 -10.68 32.69 2.39
C GLY A 2 -9.57 33.73 2.19
N VAL A 3 -8.78 33.97 3.23
CA VAL A 3 -7.60 34.83 3.14
C VAL A 3 -6.53 34.11 2.33
N ILE A 4 -6.04 34.75 1.26
CA ILE A 4 -4.94 34.23 0.45
C ILE A 4 -3.62 34.70 1.05
N LEU A 5 -2.71 33.75 1.30
CA LEU A 5 -1.42 34.01 1.92
C LEU A 5 -0.27 33.91 0.93
N SER A 6 0.81 34.60 1.23
CA SER A 6 2.12 34.46 0.61
C SER A 6 3.05 33.64 1.50
N LYS A 7 4.11 33.07 0.90
CA LYS A 7 5.14 32.30 1.61
C LYS A 7 5.68 33.06 2.83
N GLY A 8 5.75 32.38 3.97
CA GLY A 8 6.20 32.89 5.26
C GLY A 8 5.13 33.62 6.09
N GLN A 9 3.96 33.92 5.53
CA GLN A 9 2.91 34.61 6.26
C GLN A 9 2.26 33.71 7.32
N LYS A 10 1.95 34.33 8.47
CA LYS A 10 1.31 33.70 9.61
C LYS A 10 0.02 34.42 9.94
N VAL A 11 -1.04 33.67 10.17
CA VAL A 11 -2.34 34.22 10.57
C VAL A 11 -2.89 33.47 11.76
N ASP A 12 -3.64 34.16 12.61
CA ASP A 12 -4.40 33.49 13.65
C ASP A 12 -5.53 32.69 13.01
N LEU A 13 -5.73 31.45 13.45
CA LEU A 13 -6.80 30.59 12.95
C LEU A 13 -8.00 30.63 13.89
N THR A 14 -7.80 30.43 15.20
CA THR A 14 -8.90 30.37 16.18
C THR A 14 -9.28 31.74 16.74
N LYS A 15 -8.32 32.66 16.90
CA LYS A 15 -8.60 34.02 17.42
C LYS A 15 -9.55 34.81 16.52
N THR A 16 -9.41 34.70 15.20
CA THR A 16 -10.26 35.39 14.22
C THR A 16 -11.54 34.60 13.89
N HIS A 17 -11.64 33.35 14.33
CA HIS A 17 -12.77 32.46 14.10
C HIS A 17 -13.20 31.82 15.42
N SER A 18 -13.85 32.60 16.27
CA SER A 18 -14.31 32.13 17.60
C SER A 18 -15.18 30.87 17.46
N GLY A 19 -14.87 29.84 18.26
CA GLY A 19 -15.55 28.55 18.25
C GLY A 19 -15.11 27.57 17.15
N LEU A 20 -14.07 27.89 16.39
CA LEU A 20 -13.51 26.98 15.38
C LEU A 20 -12.73 25.83 16.04
N ASN A 21 -13.34 24.64 16.09
CA ASN A 21 -12.73 23.44 16.65
C ASN A 21 -12.35 22.40 15.59
N HIS A 22 -13.06 22.38 14.46
CA HIS A 22 -12.88 21.36 13.43
C HIS A 22 -12.54 22.00 12.08
N VAL A 23 -11.40 21.61 11.53
CA VAL A 23 -10.94 22.09 10.23
C VAL A 23 -10.61 20.92 9.31
N THR A 24 -10.78 21.14 8.01
CA THR A 24 -10.26 20.28 6.96
C THR A 24 -9.10 20.98 6.28
N ILE A 25 -7.96 20.32 6.23
CA ILE A 25 -6.79 20.74 5.47
C ILE A 25 -6.88 20.09 4.10
N GLY A 26 -7.05 20.90 3.07
CA GLY A 26 -7.07 20.47 1.68
C GLY A 26 -5.73 20.72 1.02
N LEU A 27 -5.19 19.71 0.34
CA LEU A 27 -4.01 19.85 -0.50
C LEU A 27 -4.41 19.50 -1.93
N GLY A 28 -4.11 20.40 -2.87
CA GLY A 28 -4.47 20.26 -4.27
C GLY A 28 -3.30 20.58 -5.19
N TRP A 29 -3.32 20.00 -6.38
CA TRP A 29 -2.33 20.14 -7.44
C TRP A 29 -2.89 19.63 -8.77
N GLU A 30 -2.30 20.12 -9.86
CA GLU A 30 -2.57 19.68 -11.21
C GLU A 30 -1.31 19.06 -11.83
N THR A 31 -1.48 17.86 -12.38
CA THR A 31 -0.45 17.15 -13.11
C THR A 31 -0.69 17.31 -14.61
N ASN A 32 0.37 17.41 -15.41
CA ASN A 32 0.23 17.59 -16.85
C ASN A 32 -0.20 16.26 -17.48
N GLN A 33 -1.28 16.25 -18.26
CA GLN A 33 -1.86 15.05 -18.88
C GLN A 33 -1.00 14.41 -19.99
N HIS A 34 0.26 14.80 -20.17
CA HIS A 34 1.13 14.33 -21.25
C HIS A 34 2.00 13.14 -20.81
N GLY A 35 1.36 12.03 -20.46
CA GLY A 35 1.99 10.69 -20.36
C GLY A 35 2.84 10.40 -19.12
N ALA A 36 3.20 11.40 -18.31
CA ALA A 36 3.94 11.17 -17.07
C ALA A 36 2.99 10.81 -15.91
N ASN A 37 3.17 9.61 -15.33
CA ASN A 37 2.43 9.18 -14.15
C ASN A 37 3.00 9.85 -12.89
N TYR A 38 2.43 11.01 -12.53
CA TYR A 38 2.75 11.71 -11.27
C TYR A 38 1.95 11.07 -10.13
N ASP A 39 2.67 10.34 -9.30
CA ASP A 39 2.15 9.76 -8.07
C ASP A 39 2.52 10.68 -6.92
N MET A 40 1.54 11.44 -6.43
CA MET A 40 1.74 12.49 -5.43
C MET A 40 0.92 12.18 -4.19
N ASP A 41 1.55 12.36 -3.04
CA ASP A 41 0.93 12.08 -1.75
C ASP A 41 1.10 13.24 -0.77
N ALA A 42 0.13 13.32 0.14
CA ALA A 42 0.16 14.25 1.27
C ALA A 42 0.44 13.50 2.57
N SER A 43 1.12 14.15 3.49
CA SER A 43 1.35 13.61 4.84
C SER A 43 1.42 14.72 5.88
N ALA A 44 1.16 14.38 7.15
CA ALA A 44 1.30 15.29 8.27
C ALA A 44 2.29 14.76 9.32
N PHE A 45 3.10 15.64 9.88
CA PHE A 45 3.99 15.35 11.00
C PHE A 45 3.52 16.10 12.24
N LEU A 46 3.23 15.38 13.32
CA LEU A 46 2.77 15.91 14.59
C LEU A 46 4.00 16.12 15.47
N LEU A 47 4.32 17.37 15.75
CA LEU A 47 5.61 17.76 16.31
C LEU A 47 5.44 18.25 17.74
N GLY A 48 6.29 17.73 18.63
CA GLY A 48 6.41 18.24 19.99
C GLY A 48 7.34 19.45 20.06
N ALA A 49 7.68 19.86 21.29
CA ALA A 49 8.56 21.00 21.57
C ALA A 49 9.93 20.95 20.86
N SER A 50 10.44 19.74 20.59
CA SER A 50 11.69 19.52 19.85
C SER A 50 11.60 19.78 18.35
N GLN A 51 10.42 20.14 17.82
CA GLN A 51 10.13 20.20 16.38
C GLN A 51 10.33 18.87 15.64
N LYS A 52 10.26 17.77 16.40
CA LYS A 52 10.36 16.40 15.90
C LYS A 52 9.12 15.62 16.32
N VAL A 53 8.84 14.54 15.60
CA VAL A 53 7.89 13.52 16.04
C VAL A 53 8.39 12.88 17.33
N GLN A 54 7.49 12.52 18.25
CA GLN A 54 7.87 11.79 19.47
C GLN A 54 7.94 10.29 19.22
N SER A 55 7.21 9.81 18.22
CA SER A 55 7.25 8.44 17.73
C SER A 55 6.81 8.38 16.27
N ASP A 56 7.03 7.26 15.60
CA ASP A 56 6.56 7.07 14.22
C ASP A 56 5.03 7.17 14.08
N GLN A 57 4.28 7.07 15.18
CA GLN A 57 2.81 7.26 15.19
C GLN A 57 2.40 8.72 14.92
N ASP A 58 3.30 9.66 15.16
CA ASP A 58 3.08 11.08 14.90
C ASP A 58 3.35 11.45 13.44
N PHE A 59 3.65 10.47 12.59
CA PHE A 59 3.71 10.62 11.14
C PHE A 59 2.45 10.04 10.50
N ILE A 60 1.59 10.92 9.97
CA ILE A 60 0.25 10.62 9.47
C ILE A 60 0.23 10.66 7.95
N PHE A 61 -0.17 9.55 7.34
CA PHE A 61 -0.16 9.35 5.90
C PHE A 61 -1.12 8.21 5.54
N TYR A 62 -1.16 7.80 4.27
CA TYR A 62 -2.14 6.82 3.78
C TYR A 62 -2.11 5.46 4.53
N ASN A 63 -0.96 5.02 5.07
CA ASN A 63 -0.86 3.78 5.87
C ASN A 63 -0.94 4.01 7.40
N ASN A 64 -0.90 5.27 7.86
CA ASN A 64 -1.13 5.62 9.26
C ASN A 64 -2.11 6.80 9.32
N THR A 65 -3.41 6.49 9.22
CA THR A 65 -4.43 7.51 8.95
C THR A 65 -4.93 8.24 10.20
N ASN A 66 -4.47 7.87 11.40
CA ASN A 66 -4.98 8.39 12.66
C ASN A 66 -3.83 8.84 13.56
N GLY A 67 -3.82 10.13 13.89
CA GLY A 67 -2.83 10.76 14.75
C GLY A 67 -3.45 11.45 15.95
N ALA A 68 -2.63 11.69 16.97
CA ALA A 68 -3.00 12.50 18.13
C ALA A 68 -4.34 12.04 18.76
N ASN A 69 -4.48 10.73 19.03
CA ASN A 69 -5.68 10.12 19.59
C ASN A 69 -6.96 10.39 18.76
N GLY A 70 -6.84 10.37 17.43
CA GLY A 70 -7.95 10.58 16.51
C GLY A 70 -8.34 12.04 16.29
N SER A 71 -7.55 12.99 16.80
CA SER A 71 -7.77 14.41 16.51
C SER A 71 -7.19 14.84 15.16
N VAL A 72 -6.29 14.05 14.55
CA VAL A 72 -5.81 14.25 13.17
C VAL A 72 -6.14 13.00 12.37
N ILE A 73 -6.95 13.14 11.31
CA ILE A 73 -7.43 12.01 10.50
C ILE A 73 -7.13 12.27 9.03
N TYR A 74 -6.37 11.36 8.41
CA TYR A 74 -6.17 11.33 6.97
C TYR A 74 -7.39 10.72 6.27
N ILE A 75 -7.97 11.44 5.31
CA ILE A 75 -9.18 10.99 4.60
C ILE A 75 -8.86 10.39 3.23
N GLY A 76 -7.70 10.71 2.66
CA GLY A 76 -7.27 10.18 1.36
C GLY A 76 -7.83 10.93 0.16
N ASP A 77 -7.97 10.24 -0.96
CA ASP A 77 -8.41 10.80 -2.24
C ASP A 77 -9.89 11.20 -2.19
N ASN A 78 -10.19 12.45 -2.50
CA ASN A 78 -11.55 12.85 -2.81
C ASN A 78 -11.83 12.63 -4.32
N ARG A 79 -12.17 11.39 -4.72
CA ARG A 79 -12.58 11.07 -6.11
C ARG A 79 -14.07 11.32 -6.38
N ALA A 80 -14.73 12.19 -5.61
CA ALA A 80 -16.14 12.51 -5.82
C ALA A 80 -16.30 13.73 -6.73
N GLY A 81 -16.42 13.48 -8.04
CA GLY A 81 -17.08 14.37 -9.00
C GLY A 81 -16.19 15.42 -9.67
N GLN A 82 -16.46 15.67 -10.96
CA GLN A 82 -15.95 16.83 -11.69
C GLN A 82 -16.16 18.11 -10.87
N GLY A 83 -15.08 18.71 -10.35
CA GLY A 83 -15.11 19.95 -9.58
C GLY A 83 -14.64 19.86 -8.11
N ALA A 84 -14.23 18.70 -7.59
CA ALA A 84 -13.57 18.63 -6.28
C ALA A 84 -12.16 19.24 -6.34
N LEU A 85 -11.94 20.36 -5.64
CA LEU A 85 -10.70 21.14 -5.72
C LEU A 85 -9.48 20.41 -5.14
N ASP A 86 -9.64 19.63 -4.06
CA ASP A 86 -8.52 19.01 -3.34
C ASP A 86 -8.23 17.58 -3.80
N ASN A 87 -6.94 17.26 -3.99
CA ASN A 87 -6.50 15.88 -4.25
C ASN A 87 -6.48 15.04 -2.98
N LYS A 88 -6.01 15.62 -1.85
CA LYS A 88 -5.95 14.95 -0.54
C LYS A 88 -6.49 15.83 0.56
N GLN A 89 -7.11 15.22 1.57
CA GLN A 89 -7.65 15.93 2.72
C GLN A 89 -7.24 15.29 4.06
N MET A 90 -7.11 16.14 5.08
CA MET A 90 -6.93 15.74 6.48
C MET A 90 -7.87 16.54 7.37
N LYS A 91 -8.58 15.87 8.27
CA LYS A 91 -9.39 16.52 9.31
C LYS A 91 -8.58 16.73 10.57
N VAL A 92 -8.76 17.88 11.21
CA VAL A 92 -8.14 18.22 12.48
C VAL A 92 -9.20 18.74 13.46
N ASP A 93 -9.37 18.04 14.57
CA ASP A 93 -10.07 18.53 15.76
C ASP A 93 -9.06 19.26 16.66
N LEU A 94 -8.96 20.57 16.46
CA LEU A 94 -8.04 21.48 17.15
C LEU A 94 -8.20 21.44 18.67
N SER A 95 -9.39 21.12 19.17
CA SER A 95 -9.69 21.07 20.60
C SER A 95 -9.19 19.78 21.26
N ARG A 96 -9.03 18.70 20.49
CA ARG A 96 -8.61 17.38 20.97
C ARG A 96 -7.15 17.04 20.70
N VAL A 97 -6.42 17.87 19.95
CA VAL A 97 -4.97 17.68 19.75
C VAL A 97 -4.26 17.75 21.12
N PRO A 98 -3.52 16.70 21.54
CA PRO A 98 -2.80 16.69 22.82
C PRO A 98 -1.87 17.89 22.97
N LEU A 99 -1.72 18.38 24.20
CA LEU A 99 -0.84 19.52 24.51
C LEU A 99 0.64 19.22 24.24
N THR A 100 1.02 17.95 24.16
CA THR A 100 2.37 17.52 23.77
C THR A 100 2.68 17.79 22.30
N ILE A 101 1.66 18.01 21.46
CA ILE A 101 1.79 18.40 20.06
C ILE A 101 1.63 19.92 19.95
N GLU A 102 2.72 20.59 19.67
CA GLU A 102 2.77 22.05 19.53
C GLU A 102 2.56 22.50 18.09
N ARG A 103 2.78 21.60 17.14
CA ARG A 103 2.74 21.90 15.71
C ARG A 103 2.35 20.67 14.88
N ILE A 104 1.68 20.91 13.77
CA ILE A 104 1.33 19.91 12.76
C ILE A 104 1.82 20.44 11.41
N ALA A 105 2.81 19.80 10.82
CA ALA A 105 3.36 20.17 9.50
C ALA A 105 2.69 19.34 8.40
N PHE A 106 2.14 20.00 7.39
CA PHE A 106 1.48 19.37 6.24
C PHE A 106 2.40 19.41 5.02
N THR A 107 2.54 18.27 4.36
CA THR A 107 3.57 18.06 3.32
C THR A 107 2.98 17.43 2.07
N ILE A 108 3.63 17.66 0.94
CA ILE A 108 3.34 17.02 -0.35
C ILE A 108 4.63 16.39 -0.86
N THR A 109 4.57 15.17 -1.41
CA THR A 109 5.72 14.47 -1.97
C THR A 109 5.38 13.85 -3.33
N ILE A 110 6.39 13.69 -4.18
CA ILE A 110 6.28 12.95 -5.43
C ILE A 110 6.95 11.58 -5.22
N HIS A 111 6.20 10.50 -5.42
CA HIS A 111 6.69 9.14 -5.23
C HIS A 111 7.61 8.70 -6.37
N ASP A 112 8.78 8.17 -6.01
CA ASP A 112 9.84 7.76 -6.95
C ASP A 112 10.29 8.87 -7.91
N ALA A 113 10.18 10.13 -7.47
CA ALA A 113 10.42 11.33 -8.28
C ALA A 113 11.77 11.30 -9.00
N PHE A 114 12.84 10.91 -8.30
CA PHE A 114 14.18 10.82 -8.87
C PHE A 114 14.25 9.81 -10.03
N LYS A 115 13.69 8.61 -9.84
CA LYS A 115 13.65 7.57 -10.89
C LYS A 115 12.82 8.02 -12.09
N LYS A 116 11.76 8.79 -11.85
CA LYS A 116 10.83 9.28 -12.88
C LYS A 116 11.26 10.61 -13.51
N GLY A 117 12.37 11.21 -13.07
CA GLY A 117 12.78 12.55 -13.53
C GLY A 117 11.74 13.65 -13.21
N GLN A 118 10.99 13.49 -12.13
CA GLN A 118 9.89 14.37 -11.72
C GLN A 118 10.33 15.34 -10.63
N ASN A 119 9.78 16.56 -10.65
CA ASN A 119 9.96 17.57 -9.60
C ASN A 119 8.74 18.51 -9.52
N PHE A 120 8.67 19.30 -8.44
CA PHE A 120 7.54 20.18 -8.19
C PHE A 120 7.41 21.37 -9.16
N GLY A 121 8.46 21.71 -9.93
CA GLY A 121 8.41 22.75 -10.96
C GLY A 121 7.57 22.34 -12.17
N GLN A 122 7.32 21.04 -12.32
CA GLN A 122 6.44 20.49 -13.35
C GLN A 122 4.95 20.46 -12.92
N ILE A 123 4.67 20.67 -11.64
CA ILE A 123 3.33 20.64 -11.05
C ILE A 123 2.70 22.03 -11.13
N ARG A 124 1.42 22.10 -11.53
CA ARG A 124 0.67 23.35 -11.62
C ARG A 124 -0.34 23.45 -10.49
N ASN A 125 -0.75 24.67 -10.18
CA ASN A 125 -1.83 24.97 -9.24
C ASN A 125 -1.71 24.19 -7.93
N ALA A 126 -0.48 24.01 -7.43
CA ALA A 126 -0.23 23.33 -6.17
C ALA A 126 -0.56 24.28 -5.01
N TYR A 127 -1.36 23.83 -4.05
CA TYR A 127 -1.81 24.67 -2.93
C TYR A 127 -2.09 23.85 -1.67
N VAL A 128 -2.18 24.58 -0.55
CA VAL A 128 -2.76 24.10 0.70
C VAL A 128 -3.81 25.08 1.18
N ARG A 129 -4.91 24.58 1.73
CA ARG A 129 -6.00 25.42 2.24
C ARG A 129 -6.58 24.87 3.54
N VAL A 130 -7.24 25.76 4.29
CA VAL A 130 -7.95 25.43 5.53
C VAL A 130 -9.43 25.75 5.34
N VAL A 131 -10.28 24.76 5.58
CA VAL A 131 -11.73 24.86 5.48
C VAL A 131 -12.32 24.61 6.86
N ASN A 132 -13.30 25.41 7.27
CA ASN A 132 -14.11 25.11 8.44
C ASN A 132 -15.00 23.90 8.14
N GLU A 133 -14.83 22.80 8.86
CA GLU A 133 -15.52 21.54 8.56
C GLU A 133 -17.06 21.69 8.68
N ARG A 134 -17.53 22.51 9.62
CA ARG A 134 -18.96 22.60 9.96
C ARG A 134 -19.78 23.25 8.85
N ASN A 135 -19.27 24.33 8.26
CA ASN A 135 -20.00 25.13 7.27
C ASN A 135 -19.35 25.11 5.88
N GLN A 136 -18.26 24.35 5.71
CA GLN A 136 -17.52 24.21 4.47
C GLN A 136 -16.96 25.53 3.91
N VAL A 137 -16.83 26.56 4.75
CA VAL A 137 -16.26 27.86 4.36
C VAL A 137 -14.74 27.75 4.35
N GLU A 138 -14.14 28.08 3.20
CA GLU A 138 -12.69 28.23 3.09
C GLU A 138 -12.23 29.47 3.88
N LEU A 139 -11.33 29.24 4.83
CA LEU A 139 -10.80 30.26 5.73
C LEU A 139 -9.48 30.83 5.22
N ILE A 140 -8.60 29.95 4.75
CA ILE A 140 -7.22 30.27 4.36
C ILE A 140 -6.87 29.49 3.10
N ARG A 141 -6.14 30.12 2.19
CA ARG A 141 -5.51 29.48 1.03
C ARG A 141 -4.07 29.96 0.88
N PHE A 142 -3.17 29.04 0.56
CA PHE A 142 -1.80 29.34 0.18
C PHE A 142 -1.43 28.57 -1.09
N ASP A 143 -1.18 29.31 -2.17
CA ASP A 143 -0.69 28.75 -3.43
C ASP A 143 0.84 28.63 -3.36
N LEU A 144 1.38 27.43 -3.62
CA LEU A 144 2.79 27.10 -3.45
C LEU A 144 3.68 27.72 -4.53
N GLY A 145 3.10 28.18 -5.63
CA GLY A 145 3.84 28.70 -6.78
C GLY A 145 4.51 27.59 -7.60
N ARG A 146 5.53 27.94 -8.37
CA ARG A 146 6.26 27.02 -9.29
C ARG A 146 7.77 27.07 -9.15
N ASP A 147 8.29 27.78 -8.15
CA ASP A 147 9.72 28.01 -7.94
C ASP A 147 10.39 26.80 -7.26
N TYR A 148 10.21 25.61 -7.84
CA TYR A 148 10.71 24.32 -7.34
C TYR A 148 11.42 23.56 -8.46
N THR A 149 12.66 23.91 -8.77
CA THR A 149 13.34 23.37 -9.95
C THR A 149 13.83 21.94 -9.78
N ILE A 150 14.10 21.52 -8.55
CA ILE A 150 14.76 20.22 -8.24
C ILE A 150 14.13 19.50 -7.05
N GLU A 151 13.19 20.14 -6.38
CA GLU A 151 12.56 19.65 -5.16
C GLU A 151 11.51 18.59 -5.48
N THR A 152 11.50 17.53 -4.68
CA THR A 152 10.63 16.36 -4.83
C THR A 152 9.73 16.13 -3.60
N ALA A 153 9.86 17.02 -2.61
CA ALA A 153 9.02 17.12 -1.43
C ALA A 153 8.85 18.59 -1.04
N ILE A 154 7.70 18.94 -0.45
CA ILE A 154 7.39 20.29 0.04
C ILE A 154 6.76 20.18 1.42
N VAL A 155 7.22 21.02 2.36
CA VAL A 155 6.43 21.38 3.55
C VAL A 155 5.56 22.56 3.16
N ALA A 156 4.26 22.31 2.98
CA ALA A 156 3.33 23.28 2.43
C ALA A 156 2.91 24.31 3.47
N ALA A 157 2.50 23.85 4.65
CA ALA A 157 2.07 24.70 5.76
C ALA A 157 2.23 24.02 7.11
N GLU A 158 2.10 24.81 8.17
CA GLU A 158 2.02 24.33 9.55
C GLU A 158 0.79 24.92 10.24
N LEU A 159 0.11 24.09 11.05
CA LEU A 159 -0.68 24.58 12.17
C LEU A 159 0.18 24.55 13.42
N TYR A 160 0.15 25.59 14.24
CA TYR A 160 0.94 25.63 15.47
C TYR A 160 0.23 26.38 16.59
N ARG A 161 0.52 26.00 17.83
CA ARG A 161 0.00 26.66 19.03
C ARG A 161 0.82 27.91 19.35
N HIS A 162 0.16 28.99 19.72
CA HIS A 162 0.79 30.21 20.20
C HIS A 162 -0.15 30.95 21.15
N ASN A 163 0.27 31.13 22.40
CA ASN A 163 -0.52 31.78 23.46
C ASN A 163 -1.93 31.19 23.63
N GLY A 164 -2.05 29.86 23.60
CA GLY A 164 -3.33 29.14 23.75
C GLY A 164 -4.18 29.05 22.48
N GLU A 165 -3.81 29.77 21.42
CA GLU A 165 -4.53 29.80 20.14
C GLU A 165 -3.83 28.93 19.09
N TRP A 166 -4.58 28.46 18.10
CA TRP A 166 -4.02 27.86 16.89
C TRP A 166 -3.79 28.93 15.82
N LYS A 167 -2.64 28.83 15.16
CA LYS A 167 -2.21 29.70 14.07
C LYS A 167 -1.84 28.87 12.85
N PHE A 168 -1.97 29.47 11.68
CA PHE A 168 -1.52 28.90 10.42
C PHE A 168 -0.24 29.61 9.94
N ASN A 169 0.69 28.85 9.38
CA ASN A 169 1.93 29.35 8.80
C ASN A 169 2.08 28.81 7.36
N ALA A 170 2.14 29.69 6.37
CA ALA A 170 2.39 29.34 4.98
C ALA A 170 3.89 29.06 4.77
N ILE A 171 4.31 27.81 4.66
CA ILE A 171 5.74 27.44 4.68
C ILE A 171 6.35 27.46 3.27
N GLY A 172 5.84 26.64 2.36
CA GLY A 172 6.32 26.55 0.98
C GLY A 172 7.81 26.20 0.85
N SER A 173 8.36 25.42 1.77
CA SER A 173 9.77 25.00 1.77
C SER A 173 9.92 23.68 1.03
N GLY A 174 10.70 23.68 -0.05
CA GLY A 174 10.96 22.49 -0.83
C GLY A 174 12.20 21.72 -0.35
N PHE A 175 12.22 20.42 -0.61
CA PHE A 175 13.23 19.46 -0.20
C PHE A 175 13.61 18.56 -1.37
N GLN A 176 14.91 18.30 -1.50
CA GLN A 176 15.43 17.23 -2.34
C GLN A 176 15.49 15.93 -1.53
N GLY A 177 15.23 14.79 -2.17
CA GLY A 177 15.25 13.47 -1.52
C GLY A 177 13.87 12.95 -1.08
N GLY A 178 12.79 13.60 -1.51
CA GLY A 178 11.42 13.10 -1.34
C GLY A 178 11.01 12.92 0.11
N LEU A 179 10.16 11.91 0.36
CA LEU A 179 9.64 11.62 1.69
C LEU A 179 10.75 11.29 2.70
N GLU A 180 11.82 10.61 2.28
CA GLU A 180 12.93 10.28 3.18
C GLU A 180 13.58 11.53 3.78
N ALA A 181 13.77 12.58 2.97
CA ALA A 181 14.32 13.84 3.44
C ALA A 181 13.43 14.50 4.49
N LEU A 182 12.10 14.46 4.29
CA LEU A 182 11.13 14.96 5.29
C LEU A 182 11.14 14.11 6.57
N CYS A 183 11.19 12.78 6.45
CA CYS A 183 11.27 11.87 7.60
C CYS A 183 12.49 12.19 8.47
N ARG A 184 13.68 12.34 7.86
CA ARG A 184 14.90 12.76 8.59
C ARG A 184 14.75 14.16 9.19
N ASN A 185 14.17 15.09 8.43
CA ASN A 185 13.91 16.45 8.89
C ASN A 185 12.99 16.50 10.12
N PHE A 186 12.02 15.60 10.23
CA PHE A 186 11.07 15.55 11.35
C PHE A 186 11.39 14.47 12.39
N GLY A 187 12.47 13.71 12.23
CA GLY A 187 12.97 12.77 13.24
C GLY A 187 12.35 11.37 13.19
N VAL A 188 11.75 10.99 12.07
CA VAL A 188 11.32 9.62 11.79
C VAL A 188 12.54 8.79 11.40
N THR A 189 12.69 7.60 11.98
CA THR A 189 13.81 6.70 11.67
C THR A 189 13.53 5.99 10.34
N VAL A 190 14.44 6.12 9.38
CA VAL A 190 14.36 5.41 8.09
C VAL A 190 15.49 4.38 8.04
N GLU A 191 15.15 3.09 8.07
CA GLU A 191 16.13 2.02 7.91
C GLU A 191 16.69 2.04 6.47
N LYS A 192 18.01 2.19 6.34
CA LYS A 192 18.70 2.04 5.04
C LYS A 192 18.96 0.56 4.79
N ASN A 193 18.41 0.00 3.72
CA ASN A 193 19.00 -1.20 3.13
C ASN A 193 20.40 -0.85 2.62
N PRO A 194 21.46 -1.58 3.00
CA PRO A 194 22.80 -1.30 2.51
C PRO A 194 22.85 -1.50 0.99
N THR A 195 23.21 -0.45 0.25
CA THR A 195 23.57 -0.53 -1.16
C THR A 195 24.70 -1.55 -1.35
N PRO A 196 24.60 -2.49 -2.29
CA PRO A 196 25.70 -3.39 -2.62
C PRO A 196 26.93 -2.57 -3.02
N GLN A 197 28.03 -2.72 -2.27
CA GLN A 197 29.30 -2.13 -2.65
C GLN A 197 29.80 -2.82 -3.92
N TYR A 198 29.85 -2.09 -5.04
CA TYR A 198 30.48 -2.56 -6.26
C TYR A 198 31.99 -2.65 -6.03
N ARG A 199 32.53 -3.86 -5.87
CA ARG A 199 33.98 -4.09 -5.97
C ARG A 199 34.36 -4.05 -7.45
N PRO A 200 35.33 -3.21 -7.86
CA PRO A 200 35.83 -3.26 -9.23
C PRO A 200 36.50 -4.63 -9.45
N SER A 201 36.00 -5.38 -10.43
CA SER A 201 36.59 -6.62 -10.90
C SER A 201 37.93 -6.32 -11.54
N SER A 202 39.00 -6.90 -10.98
CA SER A 202 40.31 -7.00 -11.61
C SER A 202 40.19 -7.78 -12.92
N ALA A 203 40.59 -7.14 -14.02
CA ALA A 203 40.70 -7.74 -15.33
C ALA A 203 41.99 -8.59 -15.49
N LEU A 204 42.00 -9.34 -16.61
CA LEU A 204 43.01 -10.21 -17.22
C LEU A 204 42.96 -11.70 -16.80
N SER A 205 42.95 -12.70 -17.69
CA SER A 205 43.17 -12.72 -19.15
C SER A 205 42.79 -14.08 -19.77
N SER A 206 42.60 -14.06 -21.10
CA SER A 206 42.67 -15.17 -22.09
C SER A 206 41.46 -16.13 -22.14
N MET A 207 40.94 -16.61 -23.29
CA MET A 207 41.53 -16.84 -24.62
C MET A 207 40.51 -16.61 -25.77
N HIS A 208 41.09 -16.32 -26.93
CA HIS A 208 40.62 -16.50 -28.31
C HIS A 208 39.61 -17.64 -28.56
N THR A 209 38.57 -17.42 -29.35
CA THR A 209 38.54 -17.78 -30.79
C THR A 209 37.28 -17.27 -31.51
N SER A 210 37.49 -16.98 -32.78
CA SER A 210 36.65 -16.36 -33.81
C SER A 210 35.66 -17.31 -34.48
N HIS A 211 34.49 -16.81 -34.90
CA HIS A 211 33.89 -17.13 -36.22
C HIS A 211 32.83 -16.10 -36.67
N HIS A 212 33.00 -15.68 -37.93
CA HIS A 212 32.10 -15.04 -38.92
C HIS A 212 30.71 -15.72 -39.07
N TYR A 213 29.63 -15.23 -39.74
CA TYR A 213 29.29 -14.11 -40.66
C TYR A 213 27.73 -14.01 -40.74
N ASP A 214 27.20 -12.82 -41.13
CA ASP A 214 25.95 -12.50 -41.89
C ASP A 214 24.55 -12.99 -41.43
N ASN A 215 23.40 -12.46 -41.87
CA ASN A 215 22.79 -11.15 -42.22
C ASN A 215 21.38 -11.49 -42.79
N HIS A 216 20.48 -10.50 -42.88
CA HIS A 216 19.13 -10.46 -43.51
C HIS A 216 17.92 -10.83 -42.62
N GLN A 217 16.94 -9.94 -42.39
CA GLN A 217 15.87 -9.41 -43.30
C GLN A 217 14.96 -10.57 -43.80
N GLU A 218 13.63 -10.55 -43.80
CA GLU A 218 12.63 -9.48 -43.95
C GLU A 218 11.20 -10.10 -43.93
N TYR A 219 10.17 -9.25 -43.73
CA TYR A 219 8.74 -9.41 -44.14
C TYR A 219 7.88 -10.55 -43.55
N ALA A 220 6.55 -10.52 -43.47
CA ALA A 220 5.46 -9.53 -43.48
C ALA A 220 4.14 -10.33 -43.32
N ASN A 221 3.06 -9.60 -43.03
CA ASN A 221 1.65 -9.91 -43.34
C ASN A 221 0.78 -10.71 -42.35
N SER A 222 -0.16 -9.95 -41.78
CA SER A 222 -1.58 -10.21 -41.42
C SER A 222 -2.36 -10.95 -42.56
N PRO A 223 -3.67 -11.32 -42.47
CA PRO A 223 -4.73 -10.69 -41.67
C PRO A 223 -5.97 -11.54 -41.19
N SER A 224 -6.76 -10.88 -40.33
CA SER A 224 -8.25 -10.82 -40.28
C SER A 224 -9.12 -12.08 -40.22
N THR A 225 -10.02 -12.14 -39.22
CA THR A 225 -11.52 -11.99 -39.35
C THR A 225 -12.17 -12.17 -37.95
N ARG A 226 -13.01 -11.23 -37.46
CA ARG A 226 -14.50 -11.17 -37.54
C ARG A 226 -15.16 -12.43 -36.92
N SER A 227 -16.12 -12.41 -35.99
CA SER A 227 -17.26 -11.51 -35.79
C SER A 227 -18.01 -11.87 -34.48
N GLN A 228 -18.65 -10.88 -33.86
CA GLN A 228 -20.07 -10.85 -33.44
C GLN A 228 -20.60 -11.79 -32.33
N THR A 229 -20.91 -11.19 -31.16
CA THR A 229 -22.26 -10.91 -30.61
C THR A 229 -23.05 -12.11 -30.09
N ASN A 230 -23.40 -12.11 -28.80
CA ASN A 230 -24.79 -11.87 -28.43
C ASN A 230 -25.00 -11.63 -26.92
N THR A 231 -25.85 -10.65 -26.70
CA THR A 231 -26.48 -10.15 -25.48
C THR A 231 -27.54 -11.11 -24.91
N SER A 232 -27.74 -11.07 -23.59
CA SER A 232 -29.03 -10.93 -22.86
C SER A 232 -28.87 -11.53 -21.45
N SER A 233 -28.80 -10.73 -20.38
CA SER A 233 -29.93 -10.07 -19.69
C SER A 233 -30.91 -11.06 -19.07
N TYR A 234 -30.89 -11.25 -17.75
CA TYR A 234 -32.12 -11.41 -16.94
C TYR A 234 -31.90 -10.95 -15.49
N ASN A 235 -32.79 -10.05 -15.07
CA ASN A 235 -33.00 -9.50 -13.73
C ASN A 235 -33.89 -10.43 -12.89
N SER A 236 -33.67 -10.46 -11.56
CA SER A 236 -34.72 -10.43 -10.50
C SER A 236 -34.03 -10.56 -9.12
N MET A 237 -34.00 -9.56 -8.22
CA MET A 237 -35.04 -9.13 -7.24
C MET A 237 -35.76 -10.32 -6.56
N ARG A 238 -36.02 -10.42 -5.25
CA ARG A 238 -35.87 -9.63 -4.00
C ARG A 238 -36.25 -10.59 -2.84
N ARG A 239 -35.60 -10.45 -1.67
CA ARG A 239 -36.07 -10.42 -0.23
C ARG A 239 -37.36 -11.21 0.23
N PRO A 240 -37.71 -11.23 1.54
CA PRO A 240 -37.01 -11.51 2.82
C PRO A 240 -37.86 -12.45 3.74
N ASN A 241 -37.37 -12.88 4.93
CA ASN A 241 -38.08 -12.65 6.22
C ASN A 241 -37.38 -13.24 7.47
N ASP A 242 -37.73 -12.60 8.59
CA ASP A 242 -37.33 -12.73 10.00
C ASP A 242 -37.60 -14.07 10.71
N SER A 243 -36.82 -14.39 11.76
CA SER A 243 -37.30 -14.36 13.17
C SER A 243 -36.28 -14.86 14.23
N ASN A 244 -36.38 -14.23 15.40
CA ASN A 244 -35.65 -14.35 16.69
C ASN A 244 -35.35 -15.78 17.23
N GLN A 245 -34.28 -15.98 18.03
CA GLN A 245 -34.29 -15.91 19.52
C GLN A 245 -33.01 -16.51 20.19
N TYR A 246 -32.59 -15.89 21.31
CA TYR A 246 -31.68 -16.34 22.39
C TYR A 246 -30.15 -16.51 22.17
N GLY A 247 -29.41 -15.42 22.46
CA GLY A 247 -28.52 -15.40 23.63
C GLY A 247 -27.28 -16.30 23.67
N GLN A 248 -26.53 -16.42 22.57
CA GLN A 248 -25.11 -16.76 22.61
C GLN A 248 -24.33 -15.59 22.05
N ALA A 249 -23.19 -15.24 22.66
CA ALA A 249 -22.31 -14.18 22.19
C ALA A 249 -21.88 -14.48 20.75
N SER A 250 -22.60 -13.89 19.81
CA SER A 250 -22.35 -13.97 18.39
C SER A 250 -21.16 -13.05 18.09
N TYR A 251 -19.97 -13.62 18.14
CA TYR A 251 -18.78 -13.02 17.55
C TYR A 251 -19.02 -12.88 16.06
N THR A 252 -19.48 -11.71 15.65
CA THR A 252 -19.59 -11.33 14.25
C THR A 252 -18.44 -10.37 13.93
N THR A 253 -17.73 -10.68 12.85
CA THR A 253 -16.63 -9.95 12.18
C THR A 253 -15.25 -10.06 12.85
N ASP A 254 -14.28 -10.85 12.36
CA ASP A 254 -13.56 -10.94 11.06
C ASP A 254 -12.24 -10.17 10.96
N GLU A 255 -11.88 -9.37 11.96
CA GLU A 255 -10.55 -8.76 12.07
C GLU A 255 -10.08 -8.80 13.53
N ILE A 256 -8.79 -9.08 13.78
CA ILE A 256 -8.24 -9.01 15.14
C ILE A 256 -8.37 -7.55 15.59
N CYS A 257 -9.19 -7.33 16.60
CA CYS A 257 -9.40 -6.02 17.20
C CYS A 257 -8.90 -6.03 18.65
N CYS A 258 -8.57 -4.86 19.15
CA CYS A 258 -8.16 -4.74 20.53
C CYS A 258 -9.33 -5.02 21.49
N PRO A 259 -9.13 -5.88 22.51
CA PRO A 259 -10.18 -6.22 23.46
C PRO A 259 -10.58 -5.05 24.38
N ARG A 260 -9.74 -4.01 24.48
CA ARG A 260 -10.02 -2.82 25.29
C ARG A 260 -10.73 -1.71 24.52
N CYS A 261 -10.23 -1.38 23.33
CA CYS A 261 -10.65 -0.21 22.54
C CYS A 261 -11.52 -0.59 21.33
N ARG A 262 -11.66 -1.88 21.01
CA ARG A 262 -12.21 -2.44 19.75
C ARG A 262 -11.58 -1.91 18.45
N SER A 263 -10.50 -1.14 18.55
CA SER A 263 -9.73 -0.69 17.39
C SER A 263 -9.16 -1.88 16.63
N THR A 264 -9.32 -1.88 15.32
CA THR A 264 -8.59 -2.76 14.38
C THR A 264 -7.19 -2.24 14.08
N ASN A 265 -6.88 -0.99 14.48
CA ASN A 265 -5.53 -0.42 14.41
C ASN A 265 -4.65 -0.97 15.54
N ILE A 266 -3.85 -1.99 15.22
CA ILE A 266 -3.04 -2.78 16.16
C ILE A 266 -1.63 -3.01 15.57
N ARG A 267 -0.61 -3.19 16.42
CA ARG A 267 0.79 -3.48 16.02
C ARG A 267 1.37 -4.67 16.77
N THR A 268 2.48 -5.22 16.27
CA THR A 268 3.17 -6.38 16.84
C THR A 268 4.69 -6.18 16.86
N GLY A 269 5.37 -6.44 17.98
CA GLY A 269 6.83 -6.30 18.13
C GLY A 269 7.31 -5.01 18.83
N GLU A 270 8.62 -4.83 18.98
CA GLU A 270 9.21 -3.61 19.57
C GLU A 270 9.39 -2.50 18.53
N LYS A 271 9.04 -1.26 18.89
CA LYS A 271 9.17 0.04 18.19
C LYS A 271 9.47 0.02 16.67
N GLY A 272 8.51 0.50 15.88
CA GLY A 272 8.71 0.94 14.49
C GLY A 272 7.92 0.19 13.42
N PHE A 273 7.24 -0.90 13.78
CA PHE A 273 6.67 -1.79 12.77
C PHE A 273 5.17 -1.54 12.57
N GLY A 274 4.85 -0.73 11.56
CA GLY A 274 3.59 -0.87 10.83
C GLY A 274 3.49 -2.29 10.28
N LEU A 275 2.26 -2.79 10.12
CA LEU A 275 1.89 -4.19 9.93
C LEU A 275 2.82 -5.03 9.02
N GLY A 276 3.44 -4.49 7.98
CA GLY A 276 4.10 -5.32 6.98
C GLY A 276 5.55 -5.76 7.22
N LYS A 277 6.10 -5.83 8.45
CA LYS A 277 7.46 -6.41 8.67
C LYS A 277 7.72 -7.41 9.81
N ALA A 278 6.81 -7.69 10.78
CA ALA A 278 7.19 -8.57 11.90
C ALA A 278 6.13 -9.49 12.56
N ALA A 279 4.88 -9.59 12.05
CA ALA A 279 3.95 -10.65 12.46
C ALA A 279 3.02 -11.08 11.32
N ILE A 280 3.60 -11.15 10.12
CA ILE A 280 2.86 -11.16 8.85
C ILE A 280 2.22 -12.52 8.57
N GLY A 281 2.67 -13.58 9.24
CA GLY A 281 2.24 -14.94 8.92
C GLY A 281 0.71 -15.11 9.01
N GLY A 282 0.15 -14.85 10.19
CA GLY A 282 -1.29 -14.98 10.38
C GLY A 282 -2.08 -13.74 9.96
N LEU A 283 -1.71 -12.59 10.51
CA LEU A 283 -2.56 -11.40 10.51
C LEU A 283 -2.76 -10.77 9.13
N ILE A 284 -1.79 -10.90 8.22
CA ILE A 284 -1.78 -10.23 6.90
C ILE A 284 -2.01 -11.23 5.78
N LEU A 285 -1.36 -12.38 5.87
CA LEU A 285 -1.46 -13.46 4.88
C LEU A 285 -2.60 -14.45 5.19
N GLY A 286 -3.33 -14.25 6.29
CA GLY A 286 -4.39 -15.14 6.72
C GLY A 286 -3.85 -16.53 7.04
N PRO A 287 -4.47 -17.62 6.55
CA PRO A 287 -3.96 -18.97 6.79
C PRO A 287 -2.60 -19.24 6.15
N VAL A 288 -2.25 -18.47 5.12
CA VAL A 288 -1.14 -18.82 4.23
C VAL A 288 0.20 -18.51 4.85
N GLY A 289 0.32 -17.39 5.57
CA GLY A 289 1.54 -17.13 6.31
C GLY A 289 1.63 -17.90 7.63
N LEU A 290 0.61 -18.69 8.01
CA LEU A 290 0.79 -19.76 9.01
C LEU A 290 1.46 -21.00 8.43
N LEU A 291 1.36 -21.22 7.11
CA LEU A 291 1.92 -22.39 6.43
C LEU A 291 3.43 -22.25 6.24
N GLY A 292 3.94 -21.06 5.93
CA GLY A 292 5.38 -20.82 5.73
C GLY A 292 6.23 -20.76 7.00
N GLY A 293 5.75 -21.25 8.15
CA GLY A 293 6.58 -21.41 9.37
C GLY A 293 6.98 -20.10 10.08
N PHE A 294 6.37 -18.97 9.75
CA PHE A 294 6.78 -17.62 10.18
C PHE A 294 6.50 -17.25 11.66
N ILE A 295 6.22 -18.22 12.53
CA ILE A 295 6.05 -17.97 13.97
C ILE A 295 7.14 -18.72 14.71
N GLY A 296 8.21 -17.98 15.02
CA GLY A 296 9.16 -18.42 16.03
C GLY A 296 8.45 -18.74 17.34
N LYS A 297 9.03 -19.63 18.15
CA LYS A 297 8.48 -20.18 19.42
C LYS A 297 8.12 -19.15 20.52
N GLY A 298 8.13 -17.84 20.23
CA GLY A 298 7.82 -16.74 21.16
C GLY A 298 6.33 -16.35 21.20
N GLN A 299 5.90 -15.76 22.32
CA GLN A 299 4.54 -15.23 22.48
C GLN A 299 4.38 -13.95 21.66
N LEU A 300 3.50 -13.98 20.65
CA LEU A 300 3.07 -12.82 19.88
C LEU A 300 2.54 -11.73 20.82
N LYS A 301 3.19 -10.57 20.87
CA LYS A 301 2.75 -9.40 21.66
C LYS A 301 2.11 -8.38 20.73
N ILE A 302 0.81 -8.18 20.89
CA ILE A 302 -0.02 -7.25 20.13
C ILE A 302 -0.28 -6.00 20.98
N SER A 303 -0.27 -4.81 20.37
CA SER A 303 -0.59 -3.54 21.02
C SER A 303 -1.68 -2.78 20.25
N CYS A 304 -2.70 -2.23 20.91
CA CYS A 304 -3.68 -1.31 20.29
C CYS A 304 -2.99 0.02 20.05
N ASN A 305 -2.97 0.49 18.80
CA ASN A 305 -2.45 1.83 18.51
C ASN A 305 -3.41 2.92 19.03
N GLY A 306 -4.70 2.62 19.18
CA GLY A 306 -5.69 3.57 19.73
C GLY A 306 -5.67 3.76 21.25
N CYS A 307 -5.31 2.74 22.05
CA CYS A 307 -5.39 2.80 23.52
C CYS A 307 -4.16 2.27 24.25
N GLY A 308 -3.13 1.83 23.53
CA GLY A 308 -1.89 1.29 24.08
C GLY A 308 -2.03 -0.06 24.78
N TYR A 309 -3.23 -0.67 24.79
CA TYR A 309 -3.43 -1.97 25.45
C TYR A 309 -2.60 -3.05 24.76
N ASN A 310 -1.79 -3.76 25.55
CA ASN A 310 -0.98 -4.87 25.08
C ASN A 310 -1.65 -6.18 25.46
N TRP A 311 -1.75 -7.10 24.51
CA TRP A 311 -2.21 -8.46 24.77
C TRP A 311 -1.43 -9.47 23.94
N SER A 312 -1.39 -10.69 24.43
CA SER A 312 -0.94 -11.84 23.68
C SER A 312 -2.12 -12.79 23.56
N PRO A 313 -2.54 -13.18 22.35
CA PRO A 313 -3.48 -14.28 22.19
C PRO A 313 -2.93 -15.51 22.91
N SER A 314 -3.79 -16.30 23.58
CA SER A 314 -3.32 -17.56 24.13
C SER A 314 -2.88 -18.50 22.98
N LYS A 315 -2.02 -19.48 23.26
CA LYS A 315 -1.64 -20.48 22.25
C LYS A 315 -2.86 -21.21 21.68
N ALA A 316 -3.89 -21.42 22.49
CA ALA A 316 -5.15 -22.03 22.08
C ALA A 316 -5.89 -21.11 21.08
N ASP A 317 -6.10 -19.84 21.44
CA ASP A 317 -6.78 -18.85 20.60
C ASP A 317 -6.08 -18.69 19.24
N TYR A 318 -4.74 -18.69 19.24
CA TYR A 318 -3.96 -18.57 18.01
C TYR A 318 -4.08 -19.82 17.13
N SER A 319 -4.02 -21.01 17.72
CA SER A 319 -4.19 -22.27 16.99
C SER A 319 -5.60 -22.42 16.41
N GLU A 320 -6.61 -21.91 17.10
CA GLU A 320 -8.01 -21.92 16.67
C GLU A 320 -8.25 -20.88 15.59
N TRP A 321 -7.79 -19.65 15.80
CA TRP A 321 -7.83 -18.59 14.79
C TRP A 321 -7.11 -19.04 13.51
N GLY A 322 -5.94 -19.66 13.64
CA GLY A 322 -5.20 -20.19 12.49
C GLY A 322 -5.92 -21.32 11.77
N ARG A 323 -6.48 -22.29 12.51
CA ARG A 323 -7.33 -23.35 11.94
C ARG A 323 -8.56 -22.77 11.23
N GLN A 324 -9.21 -21.77 11.81
CA GLN A 324 -10.38 -21.10 11.23
C GLN A 324 -10.02 -20.40 9.91
N GLN A 325 -8.89 -19.70 9.87
CA GLN A 325 -8.40 -19.10 8.63
C GLN A 325 -8.14 -20.17 7.55
N LYS A 326 -7.50 -21.30 7.91
CA LYS A 326 -7.19 -22.38 6.94
C LYS A 326 -8.46 -22.97 6.37
N GLN A 327 -9.45 -23.20 7.24
CA GLN A 327 -10.76 -23.68 6.84
C GLN A 327 -11.44 -22.70 5.87
N ARG A 328 -11.39 -21.39 6.13
CA ARG A 328 -11.98 -20.37 5.24
C ARG A 328 -11.31 -20.32 3.86
N ALA A 329 -9.98 -20.37 3.79
CA ALA A 329 -9.30 -20.42 2.49
C ALA A 329 -9.66 -21.69 1.73
N LYS A 330 -9.71 -22.83 2.41
CA LYS A 330 -10.19 -24.09 1.83
C LYS A 330 -11.64 -23.98 1.34
N ASP A 331 -12.54 -23.38 2.12
CA ASP A 331 -13.94 -23.18 1.75
C ASP A 331 -14.09 -22.26 0.54
N LEU A 332 -13.27 -21.19 0.46
CA LEU A 332 -13.22 -20.30 -0.70
C LEU A 332 -12.73 -21.03 -1.95
N PHE A 333 -11.66 -21.82 -1.84
CA PHE A 333 -11.18 -22.61 -2.98
C PHE A 333 -12.17 -23.69 -3.41
N ILE A 334 -12.89 -24.32 -2.48
CA ILE A 334 -13.97 -25.26 -2.80
C ILE A 334 -15.11 -24.53 -3.53
N ARG A 335 -15.55 -23.38 -2.99
CA ARG A 335 -16.67 -22.60 -3.54
C ARG A 335 -16.38 -22.06 -4.94
N TYR A 336 -15.15 -21.62 -5.17
CA TYR A 336 -14.72 -21.01 -6.43
C TYR A 336 -13.81 -21.93 -7.24
N LYS A 337 -13.87 -23.25 -7.02
CA LYS A 337 -13.06 -24.24 -7.74
C LYS A 337 -13.41 -24.21 -9.22
N ASN A 338 -12.61 -23.49 -10.01
CA ASN A 338 -12.67 -23.53 -11.46
C ASN A 338 -11.25 -23.37 -12.05
N PRO A 339 -11.07 -23.64 -13.35
CA PRO A 339 -9.77 -23.50 -14.01
C PRO A 339 -9.19 -22.09 -13.89
N ASP A 340 -10.01 -21.06 -13.94
CA ASP A 340 -9.54 -19.66 -13.89
C ASP A 340 -8.91 -19.28 -12.55
N VAL A 341 -9.45 -19.79 -11.43
CA VAL A 341 -8.87 -19.56 -10.10
C VAL A 341 -7.54 -20.29 -9.96
N LEU A 342 -7.44 -21.51 -10.50
CA LEU A 342 -6.18 -22.23 -10.55
C LEU A 342 -5.15 -21.47 -11.40
N ASP A 343 -5.53 -21.07 -12.62
CA ASP A 343 -4.67 -20.29 -13.52
C ASP A 343 -4.17 -19.02 -12.83
N ALA A 344 -5.04 -18.30 -12.12
CA ALA A 344 -4.68 -17.06 -11.44
C ALA A 344 -3.69 -17.28 -10.29
N VAL A 345 -3.91 -18.29 -9.43
CA VAL A 345 -2.96 -18.63 -8.36
C VAL A 345 -1.61 -19.00 -8.96
N VAL A 346 -1.60 -19.91 -9.94
CA VAL A 346 -0.37 -20.43 -10.55
C VAL A 346 0.38 -19.35 -11.33
N ALA A 347 -0.32 -18.50 -12.07
CA ALA A 347 0.26 -17.35 -12.77
C ALA A 347 0.90 -16.36 -11.80
N ALA A 348 0.26 -16.07 -10.66
CA ALA A 348 0.84 -15.22 -9.62
C ALA A 348 2.15 -15.81 -9.07
N CYS A 349 2.17 -17.12 -8.80
CA CYS A 349 3.37 -17.82 -8.34
C CYS A 349 4.50 -17.79 -9.39
N ALA A 350 4.17 -18.03 -10.66
CA ALA A 350 5.13 -17.99 -11.75
C ALA A 350 5.72 -16.59 -11.96
N LEU A 351 4.91 -15.54 -11.85
CA LEU A 351 5.39 -14.16 -11.92
C LEU A 351 6.39 -13.85 -10.81
N VAL A 352 6.09 -14.23 -9.57
CA VAL A 352 6.98 -14.00 -8.41
C VAL A 352 8.26 -14.80 -8.55
N SER A 353 8.17 -16.07 -8.91
CA SER A 353 9.35 -16.93 -9.10
C SER A 353 10.21 -16.51 -10.29
N MET A 354 9.66 -15.72 -11.21
CA MET A 354 10.37 -15.15 -12.37
C MET A 354 10.71 -13.67 -12.16
N ALA A 355 10.62 -13.14 -10.94
CA ALA A 355 10.88 -11.72 -10.67
C ALA A 355 12.30 -11.30 -11.09
N ASP A 356 13.24 -12.23 -10.99
CA ASP A 356 14.64 -12.05 -11.35
C ASP A 356 14.94 -12.27 -12.85
N GLY A 357 13.92 -12.61 -13.63
CA GLY A 357 14.01 -12.85 -15.07
C GLY A 357 14.52 -14.23 -15.46
N ARG A 358 14.83 -15.09 -14.48
CA ARG A 358 15.20 -16.50 -14.64
C ARG A 358 14.63 -17.28 -13.46
N LEU A 359 14.23 -18.53 -13.67
CA LEU A 359 13.87 -19.43 -12.58
C LEU A 359 15.11 -20.21 -12.15
N ASP A 360 15.47 -20.15 -10.87
CA ASP A 360 16.48 -21.05 -10.33
C ASP A 360 15.88 -22.26 -9.59
N SER A 361 16.71 -23.30 -9.41
CA SER A 361 16.29 -24.54 -8.75
C SER A 361 15.82 -24.36 -7.29
N SER A 362 16.22 -23.26 -6.64
CA SER A 362 15.79 -22.95 -5.28
C SER A 362 14.40 -22.34 -5.28
N GLU A 363 14.08 -21.43 -6.21
CA GLU A 363 12.76 -20.83 -6.38
C GLU A 363 11.72 -21.87 -6.79
N GLU A 364 12.08 -22.76 -7.71
CA GLU A 364 11.25 -23.89 -8.12
C GLU A 364 10.92 -24.80 -6.92
N ARG A 365 11.94 -25.12 -6.10
CA ARG A 365 11.76 -25.94 -4.90
C ARG A 365 10.87 -25.25 -3.87
N LYS A 366 11.01 -23.94 -3.65
CA LYS A 366 10.14 -23.17 -2.74
C LYS A 366 8.67 -23.30 -3.13
N MET A 367 8.37 -23.17 -4.42
CA MET A 367 7.00 -23.29 -4.94
C MET A 367 6.45 -24.71 -4.72
N ILE A 368 7.23 -25.74 -5.05
CA ILE A 368 6.85 -27.15 -4.87
C ILE A 368 6.60 -27.47 -3.39
N ASP A 369 7.53 -27.09 -2.51
CA ASP A 369 7.42 -27.34 -1.07
C ASP A 369 6.18 -26.64 -0.50
N PHE A 370 5.93 -25.41 -0.92
CA PHE A 370 4.76 -24.65 -0.53
C PHE A 370 3.44 -25.33 -0.96
N LEU A 371 3.37 -25.84 -2.19
CA LEU A 371 2.20 -26.58 -2.67
C LEU A 371 1.94 -27.85 -1.85
N HIS A 372 2.98 -28.60 -1.52
CA HIS A 372 2.85 -29.83 -0.74
C HIS A 372 2.43 -29.57 0.71
N GLN A 373 2.86 -28.45 1.29
CA GLN A 373 2.51 -28.06 2.66
C GLN A 373 1.13 -27.40 2.77
N SER A 374 0.58 -26.91 1.66
CA SER A 374 -0.71 -26.20 1.63
C SER A 374 -1.90 -27.15 1.51
N GLU A 375 -2.51 -27.50 2.65
CA GLU A 375 -3.70 -28.37 2.70
C GLU A 375 -4.91 -27.80 1.94
N GLU A 376 -4.98 -26.48 1.82
CA GLU A 376 -6.07 -25.73 1.17
C GLU A 376 -5.97 -25.82 -0.36
N LEU A 377 -4.75 -25.93 -0.90
CA LEU A 377 -4.51 -26.07 -2.34
C LEU A 377 -4.70 -27.52 -2.82
N ARG A 378 -4.83 -28.51 -1.92
CA ARG A 378 -5.15 -29.91 -2.25
C ARG A 378 -6.52 -30.08 -2.93
N VAL A 379 -7.33 -29.01 -2.95
CA VAL A 379 -8.56 -28.95 -3.76
C VAL A 379 -8.24 -29.04 -5.26
N PHE A 380 -7.03 -28.62 -5.67
CA PHE A 380 -6.50 -28.75 -7.01
C PHE A 380 -5.57 -29.97 -7.14
N ASP A 381 -5.51 -30.54 -8.33
CA ASP A 381 -4.59 -31.65 -8.63
C ASP A 381 -3.17 -31.09 -8.72
N THR A 382 -2.28 -31.54 -7.82
CA THR A 382 -0.90 -31.06 -7.72
C THR A 382 -0.13 -31.23 -9.04
N ASN A 383 -0.35 -32.31 -9.79
CA ASN A 383 0.35 -32.51 -11.06
C ASN A 383 -0.10 -31.48 -12.09
N LYS A 384 -1.40 -31.16 -12.13
CA LYS A 384 -1.93 -30.10 -13.01
C LYS A 384 -1.44 -28.71 -12.60
N VAL A 385 -1.33 -28.45 -11.30
CA VAL A 385 -0.80 -27.18 -10.78
C VAL A 385 0.65 -27.00 -11.24
N LEU A 386 1.47 -28.04 -11.11
CA LEU A 386 2.87 -28.02 -11.57
C LEU A 386 2.93 -27.90 -13.09
N GLU A 387 2.18 -28.69 -13.85
CA GLU A 387 2.17 -28.58 -15.31
C GLU A 387 1.84 -27.15 -15.76
N GLN A 388 0.80 -26.55 -15.17
CA GLN A 388 0.39 -25.18 -15.47
C GLN A 388 1.47 -24.15 -15.06
N TYR A 389 2.15 -24.36 -13.93
CA TYR A 389 3.24 -23.51 -13.47
C TYR A 389 4.40 -23.50 -14.47
N HIS A 390 4.88 -24.69 -14.86
CA HIS A 390 5.94 -24.82 -15.86
C HIS A 390 5.52 -24.29 -17.24
N GLN A 391 4.22 -24.35 -17.58
CA GLN A 391 3.73 -23.70 -18.81
C GLN A 391 3.84 -22.17 -18.74
N PHE A 392 3.46 -21.54 -17.63
CA PHE A 392 3.63 -20.09 -17.46
C PHE A 392 5.10 -19.66 -17.41
N VAL A 393 5.93 -20.38 -16.65
CA VAL A 393 7.38 -20.14 -16.59
C VAL A 393 8.00 -20.20 -17.99
N ARG A 394 7.74 -21.28 -18.75
CA ARG A 394 8.26 -21.41 -20.13
C ARG A 394 7.84 -20.28 -21.05
N LYS A 395 6.60 -19.78 -20.89
CA LYS A 395 6.14 -18.62 -21.67
C LYS A 395 6.90 -17.34 -21.32
N ILE A 396 7.16 -17.10 -20.03
CA ILE A 396 7.94 -15.95 -19.56
C ILE A 396 9.41 -16.07 -20.00
N GLU A 397 9.99 -17.28 -19.95
CA GLU A 397 11.35 -17.55 -20.41
C GLU A 397 11.51 -17.34 -21.92
N TYR A 398 10.52 -17.77 -22.69
CA TYR A 398 10.52 -17.62 -24.15
C TYR A 398 10.38 -16.16 -24.57
N ASP A 399 9.42 -15.44 -23.98
CA ASP A 399 9.20 -14.01 -24.21
C ASP A 399 8.65 -13.38 -22.93
N GLN A 400 9.45 -12.54 -22.29
CA GLN A 400 9.07 -11.92 -21.01
C GLN A 400 7.82 -11.05 -21.13
N ILE A 401 7.61 -10.36 -22.25
CA ILE A 401 6.48 -9.43 -22.43
C ILE A 401 5.21 -10.25 -22.64
N ILE A 402 5.23 -11.20 -23.58
CA ILE A 402 4.07 -12.02 -23.91
C ILE A 402 3.73 -12.97 -22.75
N GLY A 403 4.74 -13.63 -22.17
CA GLY A 403 4.56 -14.53 -21.04
C GLY A 403 3.97 -13.83 -19.81
N LYS A 404 4.47 -12.64 -19.45
CA LYS A 404 3.88 -11.84 -18.37
C LYS A 404 2.45 -11.42 -18.71
N SER A 405 2.19 -10.99 -19.95
CA SER A 405 0.83 -10.63 -20.39
C SER A 405 -0.16 -11.80 -20.25
N ASP A 406 0.27 -13.02 -20.59
CA ASP A 406 -0.52 -14.24 -20.40
C ASP A 406 -0.83 -14.52 -18.93
N CYS A 407 0.15 -14.30 -18.03
CA CYS A 407 -0.05 -14.39 -16.58
C CYS A 407 -1.02 -13.34 -16.07
N PHE A 408 -0.86 -12.06 -16.44
CA PHE A 408 -1.77 -11.00 -16.03
C PHE A 408 -3.18 -11.21 -16.58
N ARG A 409 -3.33 -11.76 -17.79
CA ARG A 409 -4.64 -12.15 -18.33
C ARG A 409 -5.31 -13.21 -17.44
N ALA A 410 -4.56 -14.19 -16.92
CA ALA A 410 -5.11 -15.16 -15.98
C ALA A 410 -5.57 -14.50 -14.66
N LEU A 411 -4.79 -13.56 -14.12
CA LEU A 411 -5.17 -12.78 -12.93
C LEU A 411 -6.43 -11.94 -13.16
N GLY A 412 -6.55 -11.29 -14.31
CA GLY A 412 -7.71 -10.47 -14.67
C GLY A 412 -9.04 -11.25 -14.63
N LYS A 413 -9.03 -12.57 -14.85
CA LYS A 413 -10.22 -13.43 -14.78
C LYS A 413 -10.83 -13.52 -13.38
N VAL A 414 -10.03 -13.31 -12.33
CA VAL A 414 -10.51 -13.36 -10.93
C VAL A 414 -10.68 -11.98 -10.30
N ARG A 415 -10.32 -10.90 -11.01
CA ARG A 415 -10.41 -9.51 -10.54
C ARG A 415 -11.79 -9.12 -10.00
N SER A 416 -12.87 -9.61 -10.62
CA SER A 416 -14.25 -9.33 -10.21
C SER A 416 -14.67 -10.01 -8.90
N LYS A 417 -13.83 -10.92 -8.36
CA LYS A 417 -14.07 -11.70 -7.15
C LYS A 417 -13.09 -11.25 -6.06
N PRO A 418 -13.39 -10.20 -5.28
CA PRO A 418 -12.43 -9.59 -4.35
C PRO A 418 -11.89 -10.57 -3.30
N GLU A 419 -12.71 -11.51 -2.81
CA GLU A 419 -12.26 -12.53 -1.85
C GLU A 419 -11.17 -13.43 -2.44
N ILE A 420 -11.31 -13.84 -3.71
CA ILE A 420 -10.33 -14.67 -4.41
C ILE A 420 -9.11 -13.85 -4.82
N ALA A 421 -9.31 -12.63 -5.32
CA ALA A 421 -8.22 -11.72 -5.64
C ALA A 421 -7.29 -11.53 -4.42
N ARG A 422 -7.86 -11.24 -3.25
CA ARG A 422 -7.08 -11.11 -2.00
C ARG A 422 -6.38 -12.42 -1.63
N LEU A 423 -7.02 -13.56 -1.86
CA LEU A 423 -6.42 -14.87 -1.60
C LEU A 423 -5.21 -15.12 -2.52
N VAL A 424 -5.35 -14.88 -3.83
CA VAL A 424 -4.26 -15.00 -4.81
C VAL A 424 -3.06 -14.14 -4.41
N ALA A 425 -3.29 -12.88 -4.04
CA ALA A 425 -2.23 -11.98 -3.57
C ALA A 425 -1.52 -12.52 -2.31
N ARG A 426 -2.27 -13.08 -1.34
CA ARG A 426 -1.68 -13.68 -0.13
C ARG A 426 -0.83 -14.91 -0.43
N TYR A 427 -1.27 -15.73 -1.39
CA TYR A 427 -0.56 -16.94 -1.79
C TYR A 427 0.77 -16.62 -2.49
N CYS A 428 0.80 -15.65 -3.41
CA CYS A 428 2.05 -15.29 -4.08
C CYS A 428 3.08 -14.67 -3.14
N ILE A 429 2.65 -13.84 -2.18
CA ILE A 429 3.54 -13.27 -1.15
C ILE A 429 4.14 -14.37 -0.28
N SER A 430 3.35 -15.39 0.08
CA SER A 430 3.83 -16.48 0.93
C SER A 430 4.95 -17.30 0.27
N ILE A 431 4.94 -17.40 -1.06
CA ILE A 431 6.01 -18.05 -1.83
C ILE A 431 7.25 -17.16 -1.89
N GLY A 432 7.09 -15.86 -2.18
CA GLY A 432 8.21 -14.92 -2.20
C GLY A 432 8.94 -14.85 -0.85
N TYR A 433 8.21 -14.97 0.26
CA TYR A 433 8.81 -14.98 1.60
C TYR A 433 9.38 -16.33 2.06
N ALA A 434 9.33 -17.39 1.25
CA ALA A 434 9.60 -18.76 1.72
C ALA A 434 11.01 -18.97 2.30
N ASP A 435 12.00 -18.16 1.91
CA ASP A 435 13.38 -18.19 2.44
C ASP A 435 13.67 -17.09 3.50
N GLY A 436 12.61 -16.39 3.96
CA GLY A 436 12.71 -15.30 4.92
C GLY A 436 13.20 -13.98 4.34
N HIS A 437 13.46 -13.90 3.02
CA HIS A 437 13.83 -12.69 2.32
C HIS A 437 12.76 -12.39 1.28
N PHE A 438 12.41 -11.11 1.12
CA PHE A 438 11.46 -10.69 0.09
C PHE A 438 12.02 -9.45 -0.57
N ASP A 439 12.62 -9.65 -1.74
CA ASP A 439 13.48 -8.68 -2.37
C ASP A 439 12.67 -7.59 -3.09
N GLN A 440 13.35 -6.54 -3.56
CA GLN A 440 12.67 -5.42 -4.19
C GLN A 440 12.00 -5.80 -5.52
N ARG A 441 12.53 -6.80 -6.25
CA ARG A 441 11.97 -7.28 -7.52
C ARG A 441 10.70 -8.09 -7.28
N GLU A 442 10.71 -8.98 -6.29
CA GLU A 442 9.51 -9.71 -5.88
C GLU A 442 8.41 -8.76 -5.37
N LYS A 443 8.78 -7.74 -4.59
CA LYS A 443 7.86 -6.67 -4.17
C LYS A 443 7.25 -5.90 -5.35
N MET A 444 8.05 -5.58 -6.36
CA MET A 444 7.53 -4.91 -7.57
C MET A 444 6.52 -5.81 -8.29
N VAL A 445 6.85 -7.10 -8.47
CA VAL A 445 5.94 -8.06 -9.11
C VAL A 445 4.65 -8.22 -8.32
N VAL A 446 4.70 -8.34 -6.99
CA VAL A 446 3.47 -8.42 -6.18
C VAL A 446 2.65 -7.13 -6.28
N SER A 447 3.29 -5.96 -6.40
CA SER A 447 2.58 -4.70 -6.61
C SER A 447 1.81 -4.71 -7.93
N GLU A 448 2.43 -5.20 -9.01
CA GLU A 448 1.78 -5.37 -10.31
C GLU A 448 0.61 -6.38 -10.23
N ILE A 449 0.81 -7.52 -9.54
CA ILE A 449 -0.23 -8.52 -9.29
C ILE A 449 -1.42 -7.89 -8.55
N CYS A 450 -1.16 -7.12 -7.48
CA CYS A 450 -2.21 -6.43 -6.72
C CYS A 450 -3.00 -5.46 -7.61
N GLN A 451 -2.33 -4.67 -8.44
CA GLN A 451 -2.98 -3.73 -9.36
C GLN A 451 -3.88 -4.46 -10.37
N GLU A 452 -3.40 -5.54 -10.97
CA GLU A 452 -4.17 -6.34 -11.93
C GLU A 452 -5.40 -6.96 -11.26
N LEU A 453 -5.26 -7.41 -10.02
CA LEU A 453 -6.34 -7.95 -9.20
C LEU A 453 -7.31 -6.89 -8.67
N GLY A 454 -7.08 -5.60 -8.94
CA GLY A 454 -7.92 -4.50 -8.45
C GLY A 454 -7.78 -4.24 -6.95
N LEU A 455 -6.64 -4.63 -6.38
CA LEU A 455 -6.30 -4.46 -4.97
C LEU A 455 -5.32 -3.31 -4.79
N ASN A 456 -5.30 -2.73 -3.60
CA ASN A 456 -4.30 -1.74 -3.22
C ASN A 456 -3.00 -2.48 -2.78
N PRO A 457 -1.86 -2.33 -3.49
CA PRO A 457 -0.61 -2.99 -3.13
C PRO A 457 -0.13 -2.70 -1.70
N ASN A 458 -0.42 -1.51 -1.19
CA ASN A 458 -0.01 -1.07 0.16
C ASN A 458 -0.67 -1.89 1.28
N GLU A 459 -1.75 -2.61 1.01
CA GLU A 459 -2.37 -3.53 1.96
C GLU A 459 -1.53 -4.81 2.16
N PHE A 460 -0.62 -5.09 1.23
CA PHE A 460 0.10 -6.36 1.12
C PHE A 460 1.62 -6.21 1.23
N ILE A 461 2.15 -5.05 0.82
CA ILE A 461 3.59 -4.79 0.72
C ILE A 461 3.91 -3.53 1.52
N SER A 462 4.90 -3.61 2.43
CA SER A 462 5.47 -2.47 3.17
C SER A 462 7.00 -2.41 3.13
#